data_AF-A0A747SS52-F1
#
_entry.id   AF-A0A747SS52-F1
#
_cell.length_a   1.000
_cell.length_b   1.000
_cell.length_c   1.000
_cell.angle_alpha   90.00
_cell.angle_beta   90.00
_cell.angle_gamma   90.00
#
_symmetry.space_group_name_H-M   'P 1'
#
loop_
_entity.id
_entity.type
_entity.pdbx_description
1 polymer ?
#
loop_
_entity_poly.entity_id
_entity_poly.type
_entity_poly.pdbx_seq_one_letter_code
_entity_poly.pdbx_strand_id
1 'polypeptide(L)' 'MAGESYILMGVSGSGKSLIGSKIATLFSAKFIDGDDLHPAKNIDKMSQGIPLTDEDRLPWLERLNDAS' A
#
# COMPACT_ATOMS: atom_id res chain seq x y z
N MET A 1 17.35 -2.91 -14.99
CA MET A 1 18.17 -2.92 -13.77
C MET A 1 17.21 -2.99 -12.61
N ALA A 2 17.36 -3.95 -11.70
CA ALA A 2 16.53 -4.01 -10.50
C ALA A 2 16.81 -2.74 -9.67
N GLY A 3 15.78 -1.95 -9.41
CA GLY A 3 15.84 -0.86 -8.46
C GLY A 3 15.62 -1.38 -7.04
N GLU A 4 15.94 -0.57 -6.04
CA GLU A 4 15.61 -0.86 -4.65
C GLU A 4 14.17 -0.45 -4.35
N SER A 5 13.41 -1.32 -3.67
CA SER A 5 12.03 -1.07 -3.26
C SER A 5 11.95 -1.02 -1.73
N TYR A 6 11.37 0.06 -1.20
CA TYR A 6 11.24 0.30 0.24
C TYR A 6 9.77 0.23 0.66
N ILE A 7 9.43 -0.71 1.54
CA ILE A 7 8.06 -0.85 2.07
C ILE A 7 7.96 -0.14 3.42
N LEU A 8 7.22 0.97 3.46
CA LEU A 8 6.85 1.63 4.71
C LEU A 8 5.60 0.97 5.29
N MET A 9 5.77 0.28 6.42
CA MET A 9 4.71 -0.45 7.11
C MET A 9 4.37 0.18 8.47
N GLY A 10 3.17 -0.11 8.96
CA GLY A 10 2.60 0.50 10.16
C GLY A 10 1.07 0.49 10.13
N VAL A 11 0.43 0.67 11.29
CA VAL A 11 -1.04 0.65 11.41
C VAL A 11 -1.71 1.81 10.67
N SER A 12 -3.03 1.71 10.43
CA SER A 12 -3.80 2.83 9.86
C SER A 12 -3.68 4.07 10.75
N GLY A 13 -3.52 5.24 10.13
CA GLY A 13 -3.31 6.52 10.83
C GLY A 13 -1.87 6.80 11.30
N SER A 14 -0.91 5.89 11.12
CA SER A 14 0.49 6.12 11.56
C SER A 14 1.30 7.09 10.68
N GLY A 15 0.71 7.65 9.61
CA GLY A 15 1.35 8.63 8.75
C GLY A 15 2.21 8.07 7.59
N LYS A 16 2.04 6.79 7.22
CA LYS A 16 2.83 6.12 6.17
C LYS A 16 2.83 6.88 4.84
N SER A 17 1.67 7.29 4.33
CA SER A 17 1.55 8.00 3.05
C SER A 17 2.24 9.37 3.05
N LEU A 18 2.13 10.09 4.16
CA LEU A 18 2.80 11.39 4.34
C LEU A 18 4.33 11.25 4.35
N ILE A 19 4.85 10.27 5.09
CA ILE A 19 6.30 10.06 5.18
C ILE A 19 6.85 9.43 3.90
N GLY A 20 6.14 8.46 3.31
CA GLY A 20 6.54 7.80 2.08
C GLY A 20 6.65 8.75 0.89
N SER A 21 5.67 9.64 0.70
CA SER A 21 5.73 10.67 -0.36
C SER A 21 6.91 11.64 -0.17
N LYS A 22 7.20 12.05 1.08
CA LYS A 22 8.37 12.89 1.40
C LYS A 22 9.68 12.16 1.12
N ILE A 23 9.81 10.91 1.54
CA ILE A 23 11.00 10.08 1.26
C ILE A 23 11.18 9.94 -0.26
N ALA A 24 10.13 9.56 -0.99
CA ALA A 24 10.22 9.42 -2.45
C ALA A 24 10.69 10.71 -3.14
N THR A 25 10.23 11.87 -2.68
CA THR A 25 10.70 13.18 -3.19
C THR A 25 12.19 13.37 -2.95
N LEU A 26 12.69 13.06 -1.75
CA LEU A 26 14.10 13.20 -1.39
C LEU A 26 15.02 12.26 -2.19
N PHE A 27 14.56 11.04 -2.44
CA PHE A 27 15.30 10.03 -3.20
C PHE A 27 15.09 10.12 -4.72
N SER A 28 14.25 11.05 -5.20
CA SER A 28 13.80 11.08 -6.60
C SER A 28 13.23 9.73 -7.07
N ALA A 29 12.54 9.03 -6.17
CA ALA A 29 11.94 7.72 -6.38
C ALA A 29 10.46 7.85 -6.74
N LYS A 30 9.88 6.77 -7.27
CA LYS A 30 8.42 6.66 -7.42
C LYS A 30 7.79 6.39 -6.05
N PHE A 31 6.66 7.03 -5.79
CA PHE A 31 5.81 6.73 -4.64
C PHE A 31 4.56 6.01 -5.12
N ILE A 32 4.19 4.93 -4.41
CA ILE A 32 2.95 4.19 -4.60
C ILE A 32 2.31 4.08 -3.23
N ASP A 33 1.05 4.54 -3.10
CA ASP A 33 0.28 4.24 -1.90
C ASP A 33 -0.31 2.84 -2.03
N GLY A 34 -0.04 1.99 -1.04
CA GLY A 34 -0.50 0.61 -1.08
C GLY A 34 -2.02 0.49 -1.01
N ASP A 35 -2.70 1.46 -0.38
CA ASP A 35 -4.16 1.45 -0.25
C ASP A 35 -4.85 1.62 -1.61
N ASP A 36 -4.21 2.30 -2.57
CA ASP A 36 -4.74 2.52 -3.93
C ASP A 36 -4.82 1.23 -4.75
N LEU A 37 -4.09 0.18 -4.34
CA LEU A 37 -4.03 -1.09 -5.06
C LEU A 37 -5.09 -2.10 -4.59
N HIS A 38 -5.87 -1.76 -3.56
CA HIS A 38 -6.92 -2.64 -3.08
C HIS A 38 -7.97 -2.93 -4.17
N PRO A 39 -8.44 -4.19 -4.30
CA PRO A 39 -9.64 -4.48 -5.07
C PRO A 39 -10.85 -3.70 -4.52
N ALA A 40 -11.79 -3.32 -5.39
CA ALA A 40 -12.99 -2.58 -4.99
C ALA A 40 -13.75 -3.25 -3.82
N LYS A 41 -13.83 -4.58 -3.83
CA LYS A 41 -14.44 -5.38 -2.74
C LYS A 41 -13.79 -5.13 -1.37
N ASN A 42 -12.48 -4.90 -1.32
CA ASN A 42 -11.78 -4.62 -0.06
C ASN A 42 -12.08 -3.21 0.42
N ILE A 43 -12.10 -2.25 -0.51
CA ILE A 43 -12.48 -0.86 -0.22
C ILE A 43 -13.91 -0.82 0.36
N ASP A 44 -14.85 -1.54 -0.26
CA ASP A 44 -16.24 -1.63 0.21
C ASP A 44 -16.32 -2.18 1.65
N LYS A 45 -15.65 -3.30 1.95
CA LYS A 45 -15.59 -3.88 3.30
C LYS A 45 -15.02 -2.89 4.32
N MET A 46 -13.88 -2.28 4.01
CA MET A 46 -13.23 -1.32 4.91
C MET A 46 -14.10 -0.08 5.14
N SER A 47 -14.81 0.40 4.11
CA SER A 47 -15.74 1.53 4.22
C SER A 47 -16.90 1.26 5.19
N GLN A 48 -17.26 -0.01 5.37
CA GLN A 48 -18.28 -0.47 6.32
C GLN A 48 -17.71 -0.77 7.71
N GLY A 49 -16.40 -0.54 7.93
CA GLY A 49 -15.72 -0.89 9.17
C GLY A 49 -15.49 -2.40 9.36
N ILE A 50 -15.65 -3.19 8.30
CA ILE A 50 -15.46 -4.64 8.34
C ILE A 50 -13.96 -4.94 8.12
N PRO A 51 -13.29 -5.65 9.05
CA PRO A 51 -11.90 -6.04 8.88
C PRO A 51 -11.72 -7.02 7.71
N LEU A 52 -10.61 -6.89 6.98
CA LEU A 52 -10.23 -7.84 5.94
C LEU A 52 -9.67 -9.13 6.55
N THR A 53 -9.96 -10.27 5.90
CA THR A 53 -9.27 -11.54 6.18
C THR A 53 -7.99 -11.65 5.34
N ASP A 54 -7.22 -12.71 5.54
CA ASP A 54 -6.01 -12.94 4.75
C ASP A 54 -6.33 -13.27 3.29
N GLU A 55 -7.44 -13.96 3.03
CA GLU A 55 -7.95 -14.21 1.69
C GLU A 55 -8.35 -12.93 0.97
N ASP A 56 -8.90 -11.95 1.70
CA ASP A 56 -9.17 -10.63 1.12
C ASP A 56 -7.88 -9.89 0.77
N ARG A 57 -6.82 -10.06 1.58
CA ARG A 57 -5.52 -9.38 1.38
C ARG A 57 -4.68 -10.00 0.27
N LEU A 58 -4.80 -11.29 0.01
CA LEU A 58 -3.93 -12.00 -0.94
C LEU A 58 -3.88 -11.33 -2.34
N PRO A 59 -5.01 -11.01 -3.01
CA PRO A 59 -4.97 -10.35 -4.32
C PRO A 59 -4.41 -8.92 -4.27
N TRP A 60 -4.47 -8.26 -3.11
CA TRP A 60 -3.88 -6.94 -2.91
C TRP A 60 -2.36 -7.02 -2.76
N LEU A 61 -1.86 -8.00 -2.01
CA LEU A 61 -0.44 -8.26 -1.85
C LEU A 61 0.22 -8.68 -3.16
N GLU A 62 -0.47 -9.45 -4.02
CA GLU A 62 -0.01 -9.77 -5.37
C GLU A 62 0.17 -8.51 -6.23
N ARG A 63 -0.79 -7.58 -6.21
CA ARG A 63 -0.66 -6.30 -6.94
C ARG A 63 0.48 -5.44 -6.42
N LEU A 64 0.72 -5.43 -5.11
CA LEU A 64 1.88 -4.76 -4.52
C LEU A 64 3.19 -5.35 -5.02
N ASN A 65 3.27 -6.69 -5.10
CA ASN A 65 4.43 -7.39 -5.62
C ASN A 65 4.69 -7.06 -7.11
N ASP A 66 3.64 -6.98 -7.94
CA ASP A 66 3.76 -6.62 -9.35
C ASP A 66 4.19 -5.16 -9.58
N ALA A 67 3.89 -4.28 -8.63
CA ALA A 67 4.25 -2.87 -8.68
C ALA A 67 5.66 -2.56 -8.15
N SER A 68 6.31 -3.55 -7.53
CA SER A 68 7.60 -3.41 -6.83
C SER A 68 8.82 -3.65 -7.71
#